data_AF-A0AAW3T7S3-F1
#
_entry.id   AF-A0AAW3T7S3-F1
#
_cell.length_a   1.000
_cell.length_b   1.000
_cell.length_c   1.000
_cell.angle_alpha   90.00
_cell.angle_beta   90.00
_cell.angle_gamma   90.00
#
_symmetry.space_group_name_H-M   'P 1'
#
loop_
_entity.id
_entity.type
_entity.pdbx_description
1 polymer ?
#
loop_
_entity_poly.entity_id
_entity_poly.type
_entity_poly.pdbx_seq_one_letter_code
_entity_poly.pdbx_strand_id
1 'polypeptide(L)'
;MPRPRIADSVRTDTVFVWLMALLPLITLPLLFVYQPHFRFEVIGPSHVRTVDPRSVYTGGYFLVQGVSVLLYGVDVLLAYFDHRELKRRGVVRPFPWPWAFLSVIVYVIGRYVVVRKVAPGRPMWPLWTYIAVVVIGGVFGVIRAVAQFQQMLP
;
A
#
# COMPACT_ATOMS: atom_id res chain seq x y z
N MET A 1 -22.10 -0.68 24.60
CA MET A 1 -22.85 0.58 24.37
C MET A 1 -22.79 0.93 22.89
N PRO A 2 -23.93 1.30 22.25
CA PRO A 2 -23.97 1.82 20.89
C PRO A 2 -23.11 3.09 20.77
N ARG A 3 -22.45 3.29 19.62
CA ARG A 3 -21.68 4.54 19.38
C ARG A 3 -22.67 5.67 19.08
N PRO A 4 -22.48 6.88 19.66
CA PRO A 4 -23.29 8.04 19.32
C PRO A 4 -23.22 8.34 17.82
N ARG A 5 -24.35 8.68 17.22
CA ARG A 5 -24.39 9.17 15.83
C ARG A 5 -23.78 10.56 15.75
N ILE A 6 -23.08 10.85 14.66
CA ILE A 6 -22.58 12.19 14.36
C ILE A 6 -23.58 12.96 13.51
N ALA A 7 -23.54 14.30 13.55
CA ALA A 7 -24.40 15.12 12.72
C ALA A 7 -24.12 14.90 11.22
N ASP A 8 -25.18 14.93 10.41
CA ASP A 8 -25.09 14.64 8.97
C ASP A 8 -24.23 15.66 8.20
N SER A 9 -24.04 16.88 8.74
CA SER A 9 -23.18 17.92 8.19
C SER A 9 -21.68 17.65 8.35
N VAL A 10 -21.28 16.79 9.28
CA VAL A 10 -19.85 16.53 9.58
C VAL A 10 -19.27 15.59 8.53
N ARG A 11 -18.34 16.04 7.68
CA ARG A 11 -17.70 15.17 6.68
C ARG A 11 -16.87 14.06 7.36
N THR A 12 -17.07 12.80 6.97
CA THR A 12 -16.28 11.65 7.46
C THR A 12 -15.10 11.27 6.57
N ASP A 13 -15.06 11.79 5.35
CA ASP A 13 -13.90 11.65 4.48
C ASP A 13 -12.88 12.72 4.85
N THR A 14 -11.69 12.27 5.23
CA THR A 14 -10.55 13.11 5.55
C THR A 14 -9.64 13.20 4.32
N VAL A 15 -8.80 14.23 4.25
CA VAL A 15 -7.77 14.30 3.21
C VAL A 15 -6.79 13.13 3.37
N PHE A 16 -6.50 12.72 4.62
CA PHE A 16 -5.55 11.66 4.93
C PHE A 16 -5.95 10.30 4.33
N VAL A 17 -7.24 9.93 4.36
CA VAL A 17 -7.66 8.68 3.72
C VAL A 17 -7.63 8.75 2.19
N TRP A 18 -7.83 9.92 1.60
CA TRP A 18 -7.61 10.10 0.16
C TRP A 18 -6.13 9.98 -0.20
N LEU A 19 -5.25 10.54 0.62
CA LEU A 19 -3.80 10.36 0.45
C LEU A 19 -3.42 8.88 0.55
N MET A 20 -3.89 8.15 1.58
CA MET A 20 -3.68 6.70 1.67
C MET A 20 -4.24 5.94 0.46
N ALA A 21 -5.41 6.35 -0.05
CA ALA A 21 -6.03 5.72 -1.21
C ALA A 21 -5.22 5.89 -2.50
N LEU A 22 -4.55 7.02 -2.66
CA LEU A 22 -3.81 7.38 -3.86
C LEU A 22 -2.31 7.11 -3.74
N LEU A 23 -1.78 6.92 -2.51
CA LEU A 23 -0.37 6.69 -2.25
C LEU A 23 0.22 5.53 -3.08
N PRO A 24 -0.49 4.40 -3.30
CA PRO A 24 0.08 3.32 -4.08
C PRO A 24 0.31 3.68 -5.57
N LEU A 25 -0.29 4.76 -6.09
CA LEU A 25 0.03 5.24 -7.45
C LEU A 25 1.49 5.69 -7.58
N ILE A 26 2.10 6.14 -6.48
CA ILE A 26 3.53 6.49 -6.45
C ILE A 26 4.40 5.25 -6.67
N THR A 27 3.89 4.05 -6.35
CA THR A 27 4.61 2.79 -6.61
C THR A 27 4.64 2.40 -8.09
N LEU A 28 3.73 2.93 -8.92
CA LEU A 28 3.68 2.58 -10.36
C LEU A 28 4.93 3.05 -11.12
N PRO A 29 5.39 4.32 -11.01
CA PRO A 29 6.67 4.74 -11.60
C PRO A 29 7.86 3.90 -11.12
N LEU A 30 7.86 3.46 -9.85
CA LEU A 30 8.94 2.65 -9.29
C LEU A 30 9.08 1.29 -9.97
N LEU A 31 8.00 0.73 -10.53
CA LEU A 31 8.06 -0.50 -11.34
C LEU A 31 8.93 -0.35 -12.60
N PHE A 32 9.11 0.88 -13.09
CA PHE A 32 9.94 1.17 -14.25
C PHE A 32 11.41 1.42 -13.88
N VAL A 33 11.68 1.84 -12.65
CA VAL A 33 13.03 2.16 -12.14
C VAL A 33 13.88 0.89 -12.01
N TYR A 34 13.29 -0.23 -11.56
CA TYR A 34 13.99 -1.49 -11.41
C TYR A 34 13.80 -2.40 -12.64
N GLN A 35 14.85 -2.53 -13.45
CA GLN A 35 14.92 -3.39 -14.65
C GLN A 35 16.12 -4.36 -14.53
N PRO A 36 16.05 -5.38 -13.65
CA PRO A 36 17.12 -6.36 -13.55
C PRO A 36 17.26 -7.10 -14.88
N HIS A 37 18.52 -7.33 -15.29
CA HIS A 37 18.85 -8.22 -16.39
C HIS A 37 19.56 -9.41 -15.77
N PHE A 38 18.86 -10.54 -15.65
CA PHE A 38 19.39 -11.72 -14.98
C PHE A 38 20.62 -12.23 -15.72
N ARG A 39 21.77 -12.17 -15.04
CA ARG A 39 23.01 -12.78 -15.51
C ARG A 39 23.19 -14.10 -14.80
N PHE A 40 23.70 -15.08 -15.52
CA PHE A 40 23.99 -16.40 -14.98
C PHE A 40 25.49 -16.59 -14.89
N GLU A 41 25.94 -17.06 -13.74
CA GLU A 41 27.33 -17.44 -13.49
C GLU A 41 27.41 -18.92 -13.15
N VAL A 42 28.58 -19.51 -13.40
CA VAL A 42 28.86 -20.92 -13.12
C VAL A 42 29.79 -20.96 -11.92
N ILE A 43 29.35 -21.60 -10.84
CA ILE A 43 30.11 -21.65 -9.59
C ILE A 43 30.60 -23.07 -9.30
N GLY A 44 31.89 -23.17 -8.98
CA GLY A 44 32.52 -24.39 -8.47
C GLY A 44 32.83 -25.46 -9.52
N PRO A 45 33.52 -26.55 -9.12
CA PRO A 45 33.90 -27.65 -10.01
C PRO A 45 32.71 -28.37 -10.64
N SER A 46 31.56 -28.34 -9.97
CA SER A 46 30.31 -28.99 -10.37
C SER A 46 29.54 -28.25 -11.47
N HIS A 47 30.06 -27.11 -11.97
CA HIS A 47 29.46 -26.30 -13.03
C HIS A 47 27.97 -25.96 -12.81
N VAL A 48 27.59 -25.64 -11.57
CA VAL A 48 26.20 -25.28 -11.26
C VAL A 48 25.92 -23.88 -11.79
N ARG A 49 24.95 -23.77 -12.70
CA ARG A 49 24.45 -22.49 -13.21
C ARG A 49 23.58 -21.84 -12.13
N THR A 50 23.99 -20.67 -11.66
CA THR A 50 23.22 -19.87 -10.70
C THR A 50 23.05 -18.44 -11.21
N VAL A 51 22.09 -17.72 -10.65
CA VAL A 51 21.88 -16.29 -10.93
C VAL A 51 22.96 -15.50 -10.17
N ASP A 52 23.66 -14.61 -10.87
CA ASP A 52 24.60 -13.66 -10.27
C ASP A 52 23.81 -12.70 -9.35
N PRO A 53 24.06 -12.71 -8.02
CA PRO A 53 23.36 -11.84 -7.08
C PRO A 53 23.49 -10.34 -7.42
N ARG A 54 24.60 -9.91 -8.03
CA ARG A 54 24.83 -8.51 -8.42
C ARG A 54 23.91 -8.06 -9.56
N SER A 55 23.41 -9.00 -10.36
CA SER A 55 22.42 -8.73 -11.40
C SER A 55 21.02 -8.43 -10.84
N VAL A 56 20.76 -8.87 -9.60
CA VAL A 56 19.49 -8.68 -8.89
C VAL A 56 19.58 -7.50 -7.92
N TYR A 57 20.56 -7.50 -7.02
CA TYR A 57 20.70 -6.48 -5.96
C TYR A 57 21.43 -5.22 -6.45
N THR A 58 20.81 -4.55 -7.43
CA THR A 58 21.34 -3.33 -8.03
C THR A 58 21.01 -2.09 -7.21
N GLY A 59 21.62 -0.93 -7.54
CA GLY A 59 21.22 0.34 -6.93
C GLY A 59 19.73 0.67 -7.10
N GLY A 60 19.14 0.27 -8.24
CA GLY A 60 17.70 0.40 -8.48
C GLY A 60 16.86 -0.45 -7.53
N TYR A 61 17.32 -1.66 -7.17
CA TYR A 61 16.67 -2.49 -6.15
C TYR A 61 16.62 -1.77 -4.81
N PHE A 62 17.76 -1.28 -4.32
CA PHE A 62 17.83 -0.59 -3.02
C PHE A 62 17.03 0.72 -3.00
N LEU A 63 16.99 1.44 -4.13
CA LEU A 63 16.14 2.62 -4.27
C LEU A 63 14.66 2.26 -4.13
N VAL A 64 14.20 1.21 -4.82
CA VAL A 64 12.81 0.75 -4.71
C VAL A 64 12.50 0.27 -3.30
N GLN A 65 13.39 -0.48 -2.65
CA GLN A 65 13.21 -0.91 -1.26
C GLN A 65 13.14 0.27 -0.29
N GLY A 66 14.07 1.23 -0.42
CA GLY A 66 14.10 2.43 0.42
C GLY A 66 12.82 3.26 0.28
N VAL A 67 12.36 3.50 -0.95
CA VAL A 67 11.10 4.22 -1.17
C VAL A 67 9.89 3.42 -0.67
N SER A 68 9.88 2.10 -0.80
CA SER A 68 8.80 1.25 -0.26
C SER A 68 8.68 1.36 1.26
N VAL A 69 9.81 1.35 1.97
CA VAL A 69 9.84 1.55 3.44
C VAL A 69 9.38 2.95 3.83
N LEU A 70 9.77 3.98 3.08
CA LEU A 70 9.32 5.36 3.31
C LEU A 70 7.81 5.49 3.10
N LEU A 71 7.26 4.95 2.01
CA LEU A 71 5.82 4.97 1.74
C LEU A 71 5.02 4.23 2.82
N TYR A 72 5.52 3.08 3.29
CA TYR A 72 4.93 2.37 4.42
C TYR A 72 4.88 3.24 5.70
N GLY A 73 5.98 3.94 6.03
CA GLY A 73 6.00 4.88 7.15
C GLY A 73 5.01 6.04 6.96
N VAL A 74 4.91 6.58 5.75
CA VAL A 74 3.95 7.63 5.39
C VAL A 74 2.52 7.16 5.61
N ASP A 75 2.16 5.95 5.18
CA ASP A 75 0.81 5.40 5.41
C ASP A 75 0.46 5.30 6.90
N VAL A 76 1.41 4.85 7.74
CA VAL A 76 1.22 4.79 9.19
C VAL A 76 1.00 6.19 9.78
N LEU A 77 1.78 7.19 9.33
CA LEU A 77 1.59 8.59 9.74
C LEU A 77 0.24 9.16 9.29
N LEU A 78 -0.18 8.86 8.06
CA LEU A 78 -1.48 9.26 7.54
C LEU A 78 -2.62 8.62 8.32
N ALA A 79 -2.50 7.34 8.72
CA ALA A 79 -3.46 6.67 9.58
C ALA A 79 -3.55 7.32 10.97
N TYR A 80 -2.41 7.73 11.54
CA TYR A 80 -2.40 8.50 12.79
C TYR A 80 -3.13 9.84 12.65
N PHE A 81 -2.87 10.60 11.58
CA PHE A 81 -3.55 11.88 11.35
C PHE A 81 -5.04 11.73 11.06
N ASP A 82 -5.43 10.73 10.27
CA ASP A 82 -6.84 10.38 10.03
C ASP A 82 -7.56 10.05 11.35
N HIS A 83 -6.94 9.21 12.19
CA HIS A 83 -7.50 8.85 13.48
C HIS A 83 -7.71 10.06 14.39
N ARG A 84 -6.73 10.97 14.45
CA ARG A 84 -6.83 12.22 15.23
C ARG A 84 -7.90 13.15 14.66
N GLU A 85 -8.01 13.24 13.35
CA GLU A 85 -9.01 14.07 12.68
C GLU A 85 -10.43 13.54 12.90
N LEU A 86 -10.64 12.23 12.85
CA LEU A 86 -11.93 11.61 13.18
C LEU A 86 -12.33 11.89 14.63
N LYS A 87 -11.38 11.80 15.58
CA LYS A 87 -11.63 12.21 16.98
C LYS A 87 -12.04 13.67 17.08
N ARG A 88 -11.33 14.57 16.38
CA ARG A 88 -11.64 16.01 16.36
C ARG A 88 -13.04 16.29 15.81
N ARG A 89 -13.49 15.50 14.85
CA ARG A 89 -14.84 15.55 14.26
C ARG A 89 -15.93 14.90 15.11
N GLY A 90 -15.62 14.45 16.32
CA GLY A 90 -16.60 13.88 17.26
C GLY A 90 -16.84 12.37 17.12
N VAL A 91 -16.04 11.65 16.33
CA VAL A 91 -16.14 10.19 16.25
C VAL A 91 -15.62 9.58 17.56
N VAL A 92 -16.54 9.04 18.36
CA VAL A 92 -16.20 8.38 19.63
C VAL A 92 -15.57 7.01 19.37
N ARG A 93 -14.35 6.80 19.88
CA ARG A 93 -13.57 5.56 19.74
C ARG A 93 -13.40 5.13 18.27
N PRO A 94 -12.68 5.92 17.45
CA PRO A 94 -12.37 5.51 16.09
C PRO A 94 -11.48 4.26 16.07
N PHE A 95 -11.38 3.65 14.89
CA PHE A 95 -10.57 2.44 14.71
C PHE A 95 -9.10 2.72 15.10
N PRO A 96 -8.42 1.83 15.84
CA PRO A 96 -7.05 2.08 16.28
C PRO A 96 -6.11 2.21 15.07
N TRP A 97 -5.35 3.31 15.02
CA TRP A 97 -4.38 3.56 13.95
C TRP A 97 -3.22 2.55 13.88
N PRO A 98 -2.73 1.90 14.98
CA PRO A 98 -1.61 0.97 14.88
C PRO A 98 -1.87 -0.25 14.00
N TRP A 99 -3.13 -0.56 13.69
CA TRP A 99 -3.47 -1.58 12.71
C TRP A 99 -2.93 -1.28 11.31
N ALA A 100 -2.55 -0.03 11.01
CA ALA A 100 -1.83 0.32 9.79
C ALA A 100 -0.45 -0.35 9.69
N PHE A 101 0.19 -0.69 10.82
CA PHE A 101 1.45 -1.46 10.79
C PHE A 101 1.25 -2.86 10.22
N LEU A 102 0.11 -3.50 10.51
CA LEU A 102 -0.21 -4.80 9.92
C LEU A 102 -0.48 -4.64 8.41
N SER A 103 -1.38 -3.73 8.07
CA SER A 103 -1.60 -3.31 6.69
C SER A 103 -2.51 -2.09 6.64
N VAL A 104 -2.23 -1.19 5.70
CA VAL A 104 -3.04 0.00 5.42
C VAL A 104 -4.48 -0.36 5.10
N ILE A 105 -4.71 -1.44 4.34
CA ILE A 105 -6.08 -1.89 4.02
C ILE A 105 -6.87 -2.28 5.28
N VAL A 106 -6.23 -2.91 6.27
CA VAL A 106 -6.87 -3.28 7.54
C VAL A 106 -7.34 -2.02 8.26
N TYR A 107 -6.51 -0.98 8.28
CA TYR A 107 -6.89 0.32 8.82
C TYR A 107 -8.06 0.97 8.05
N VAL A 108 -7.97 1.03 6.71
CA VAL A 108 -8.98 1.68 5.86
C VAL A 108 -10.34 0.96 5.96
N ILE A 109 -10.36 -0.37 5.94
CA ILE A 109 -11.60 -1.15 6.16
C ILE A 109 -12.12 -0.93 7.58
N GLY A 110 -11.24 -1.03 8.57
CA GLY A 110 -11.58 -0.83 9.99
C GLY A 110 -12.24 0.52 10.26
N ARG A 111 -11.68 1.63 9.72
CA ARG A 111 -12.30 2.96 9.87
C ARG A 111 -13.69 3.01 9.24
N TYR A 112 -13.90 2.38 8.08
CA TYR A 112 -15.18 2.45 7.40
C TYR A 112 -16.26 1.62 8.10
N VAL A 113 -15.89 0.52 8.76
CA VAL A 113 -16.79 -0.21 9.67
C VAL A 113 -17.20 0.66 10.85
N VAL A 114 -16.28 1.46 11.42
CA VAL A 114 -16.61 2.42 12.47
C VAL A 114 -17.51 3.54 11.94
N VAL A 115 -17.15 4.13 10.81
CA VAL A 115 -17.87 5.26 10.19
C VAL A 115 -19.30 4.85 9.82
N ARG A 116 -19.53 3.66 9.23
CA ARG A 116 -20.91 3.17 8.95
C ARG A 116 -21.78 3.08 10.20
N LYS A 117 -21.19 2.82 11.37
CA LYS A 117 -21.93 2.72 12.64
C LYS A 117 -22.33 4.09 13.19
N VAL A 118 -21.54 5.14 12.92
CA VAL A 118 -21.79 6.51 13.43
C VAL A 118 -22.45 7.44 12.41
N ALA A 119 -22.28 7.15 11.11
CA ALA A 119 -22.82 7.90 9.97
C ALA A 119 -23.25 6.91 8.85
N PRO A 120 -24.41 6.25 9.01
CA PRO A 120 -24.91 5.30 8.01
C PRO A 120 -25.25 5.99 6.67
N GLY A 121 -25.20 5.24 5.58
CA GLY A 121 -25.57 5.74 4.24
C GLY A 121 -24.50 6.52 3.49
N ARG A 122 -23.35 6.81 4.11
CA ARG A 122 -22.27 7.56 3.44
C ARG A 122 -21.47 6.71 2.47
N PRO A 123 -21.11 7.28 1.29
CA PRO A 123 -20.32 6.56 0.31
C PRO A 123 -18.90 6.30 0.81
N MET A 124 -18.26 5.27 0.26
CA MET A 124 -16.92 4.82 0.63
C MET A 124 -15.91 5.06 -0.48
N TRP A 125 -16.00 6.22 -1.12
CA TRP A 125 -15.20 6.52 -2.31
C TRP A 125 -13.71 6.26 -2.11
N PRO A 126 -13.04 6.75 -1.05
CA PRO A 126 -11.64 6.42 -0.79
C PRO A 126 -11.31 4.93 -0.71
N LEU A 127 -12.19 4.09 -0.15
CA LEU A 127 -11.96 2.64 -0.09
C LEU A 127 -11.99 2.02 -1.48
N TRP A 128 -13.01 2.35 -2.29
CA TRP A 128 -13.11 1.84 -3.64
C TRP A 128 -11.97 2.33 -4.52
N THR A 129 -11.55 3.58 -4.36
CA THR A 129 -10.36 4.12 -5.02
C THR A 129 -9.11 3.34 -4.63
N TYR A 130 -8.87 3.11 -3.33
CA TYR A 130 -7.73 2.31 -2.88
C TYR A 130 -7.74 0.90 -3.51
N ILE A 131 -8.90 0.22 -3.48
CA ILE A 131 -9.04 -1.12 -4.07
C ILE A 131 -8.72 -1.08 -5.57
N ALA A 132 -9.29 -0.13 -6.32
CA ALA A 132 -9.04 -0.01 -7.75
C ALA A 132 -7.55 0.22 -8.04
N VAL A 133 -6.92 1.14 -7.31
CA VAL A 133 -5.48 1.45 -7.45
C VAL A 133 -4.62 0.22 -7.17
N VAL A 134 -4.88 -0.50 -6.08
CA VAL A 134 -4.12 -1.70 -5.69
C VAL A 134 -4.33 -2.84 -6.69
N VAL A 135 -5.56 -3.07 -7.15
CA VAL A 135 -5.85 -4.11 -8.13
C VAL A 135 -5.15 -3.81 -9.45
N ILE A 136 -5.25 -2.58 -9.96
CA ILE A 136 -4.60 -2.17 -11.20
C ILE A 136 -3.07 -2.30 -11.06
N GLY A 137 -2.49 -1.78 -9.98
CA GLY A 137 -1.06 -1.90 -9.72
C GLY A 137 -0.59 -3.35 -9.56
N GLY A 138 -1.41 -4.19 -8.93
CA GLY A 138 -1.17 -5.63 -8.82
C GLY A 138 -1.13 -6.33 -10.17
N VAL A 139 -2.07 -6.01 -11.07
CA VAL A 139 -2.06 -6.54 -12.44
C VAL A 139 -0.78 -6.16 -13.19
N PHE A 140 -0.37 -4.89 -13.13
CA PHE A 140 0.89 -4.45 -13.72
C PHE A 140 2.10 -5.17 -13.10
N GLY A 141 2.12 -5.33 -11.78
CA GLY A 141 3.14 -6.06 -11.06
C GLY A 141 3.26 -7.51 -11.51
N VAL A 142 2.12 -8.20 -11.68
CA VAL A 142 2.07 -9.59 -12.17
C VAL A 142 2.60 -9.68 -13.60
N ILE A 143 2.16 -8.80 -14.51
CA ILE A 143 2.66 -8.77 -15.89
C ILE A 143 4.19 -8.62 -15.92
N ARG A 144 4.73 -7.72 -15.10
CA ARG A 144 6.18 -7.47 -15.01
C ARG A 144 6.92 -8.66 -14.41
N ALA A 145 6.39 -9.28 -13.37
CA ALA A 145 6.96 -10.48 -12.77
C ALA A 145 7.01 -11.65 -13.77
N VAL A 146 5.96 -11.84 -14.57
CA VAL A 146 5.92 -12.85 -15.64
C VAL A 146 6.98 -12.55 -16.71
N ALA A 147 7.10 -11.30 -17.17
CA ALA A 147 8.10 -10.91 -18.15
C ALA A 147 9.54 -11.16 -17.65
N GLN A 148 9.80 -10.90 -16.37
CA GLN A 148 11.09 -11.19 -15.73
C GLN A 148 11.34 -12.69 -15.59
N PHE A 149 10.32 -13.46 -15.21
CA PHE A 149 10.43 -14.91 -15.11
C PHE A 149 10.74 -15.56 -16.47
N GLN A 150 10.15 -15.04 -17.56
CA GLN A 150 10.44 -15.50 -18.91
C GLN A 150 11.91 -15.32 -19.30
N GLN A 151 12.60 -14.29 -18.81
CA GLN A 151 14.05 -14.09 -19.05
C GLN A 151 14.92 -15.17 -18.38
N MET A 152 14.38 -15.88 -17.39
CA MET A 152 15.10 -16.95 -16.69
C MET A 152 14.97 -18.29 -17.38
N LEU A 153 13.96 -18.45 -18.24
CA LEU A 153 13.74 -19.67 -19.01
C LEU A 153 14.80 -19.76 -20.14
N PRO A 154 15.26 -20.98 -20.47
CA PRO A 154 16.21 -21.21 -21.54
C PRO A 154 15.64 -20.93 -22.94
#